data_AF-A0A9D4GVJ7-F1
#
_entry.id   AF-A0A9D4GVJ7-F1
#
_cell.length_a   1.000
_cell.length_b   1.000
_cell.length_c   1.000
_cell.angle_alpha   90.00
_cell.angle_beta   90.00
_cell.angle_gamma   90.00
#
_symmetry.space_group_name_H-M   'P 1'
#
loop_
_entity.id
_entity.type
_entity.pdbx_description
1 polymer ?
#
loop_
_entity_poly.entity_id
_entity_poly.type
_entity_poly.pdbx_seq_one_letter_code
_entity_poly.pdbx_strand_id
1 'polypeptide(L)'
;MKRKKSNKYPVCALQAAVREVKKGKCQSKVSRSIGIPKSTLHDHSRGKLEGVIKKPGIDPSLNEAEKQGLINYMKYMASHGLPITLSLMKIFARAIVKRSGRPTRINLVHGPSKKWCCKFFARKPQLKKRRPDRADSGRMILSAEAVADYF
;
A
#
# COMPACT_ATOMS: atom_id res chain seq x y z
N MET A 1 4.95 25.54 -9.26
CA MET A 1 5.39 24.39 -10.07
C MET A 1 4.19 23.60 -10.60
N LYS A 2 4.00 23.51 -11.93
CA LYS A 2 2.93 22.68 -12.53
C LYS A 2 3.26 21.19 -12.32
N ARG A 3 2.33 20.41 -11.77
CA ARG A 3 2.46 18.95 -11.64
C ARG A 3 2.55 18.33 -13.04
N LYS A 4 3.66 17.65 -13.36
CA LYS A 4 3.76 16.83 -14.57
C LYS A 4 2.63 15.78 -14.58
N LYS A 5 1.89 15.67 -15.69
CA LYS A 5 0.87 14.63 -15.86
C LYS A 5 1.53 13.26 -15.70
N SER A 6 0.96 12.42 -14.84
CA SER A 6 1.40 11.03 -14.68
C SER A 6 1.11 10.26 -15.96
N ASN A 7 2.12 9.55 -16.46
CA ASN A 7 1.90 8.58 -17.52
C ASN A 7 0.92 7.49 -17.04
N LYS A 8 -0.05 7.15 -17.89
CA LYS A 8 -1.16 6.23 -17.61
C LYS A 8 -0.99 4.85 -18.24
N TYR A 9 0.20 4.49 -18.73
CA TYR A 9 0.39 3.17 -19.34
C TYR A 9 0.53 2.07 -18.28
N PRO A 10 -0.02 0.87 -18.52
CA PRO A 10 0.19 -0.28 -17.65
C PRO A 10 1.63 -0.79 -17.77
N VAL A 11 2.16 -1.31 -16.66
CA VAL A 11 3.54 -1.83 -16.56
C VAL A 11 3.79 -2.97 -17.55
N CYS A 12 2.80 -3.83 -17.76
CA CYS A 12 2.88 -4.94 -18.72
C CYS A 12 3.07 -4.46 -20.16
N ALA A 13 2.35 -3.41 -20.57
CA ALA A 13 2.49 -2.83 -21.92
C ALA A 13 3.87 -2.20 -22.11
N LEU A 14 4.38 -1.52 -21.07
CA LEU A 14 5.74 -0.97 -21.10
C LEU A 14 6.81 -2.08 -21.21
N GLN A 15 6.65 -3.18 -20.46
CA GLN A 15 7.56 -4.34 -20.54
C GLN A 15 7.55 -4.97 -21.93
N ALA A 16 6.36 -5.18 -22.51
CA ALA A 16 6.22 -5.69 -23.87
C ALA A 16 6.90 -4.75 -24.88
N ALA A 17 6.64 -3.44 -24.80
CA ALA A 17 7.23 -2.44 -25.69
C ALA A 17 8.77 -2.41 -25.61
N VAL A 18 9.33 -2.45 -24.40
CA VAL A 18 10.79 -2.44 -24.20
C VAL A 18 11.42 -3.73 -24.75
N ARG A 19 10.77 -4.90 -24.58
CA ARG A 19 11.23 -6.16 -25.17
C ARG A 19 11.24 -6.10 -26.70
N GLU A 20 10.22 -5.52 -27.31
CA GLU A 20 10.15 -5.35 -28.76
C GLU A 20 11.25 -4.43 -29.31
N VAL A 21 11.54 -3.33 -28.61
CA VAL A 21 12.64 -2.43 -28.96
C VAL A 21 13.99 -3.12 -28.79
N LYS A 22 14.19 -3.91 -27.72
CA LYS A 22 15.43 -4.70 -27.53
C LYS A 22 15.61 -5.79 -28.59
N LYS A 23 14.53 -6.33 -29.17
CA LYS A 23 14.56 -7.23 -30.34
C LYS A 23 14.91 -6.53 -31.66
N GLY A 24 15.19 -5.22 -31.65
CA GLY A 24 15.58 -4.45 -32.83
C GLY A 24 14.43 -3.75 -33.57
N LYS A 25 13.19 -3.79 -33.06
CA LYS A 25 12.09 -3.02 -33.69
C LYS A 25 12.32 -1.51 -33.53
N CYS A 26 11.98 -0.74 -34.57
CA CYS A 26 12.06 0.71 -34.53
C CYS A 26 11.17 1.32 -33.42
N GLN A 27 11.77 2.11 -32.54
CA GLN A 27 11.10 2.76 -31.40
C GLN A 27 9.87 3.58 -31.81
N SER A 28 9.90 4.24 -32.98
CA SER A 28 8.77 5.02 -33.51
C SER A 28 7.56 4.12 -33.84
N LYS A 29 7.81 2.95 -34.42
CA LYS A 29 6.77 1.98 -34.79
C LYS A 29 6.11 1.38 -33.54
N VAL A 30 6.92 1.00 -32.55
CA VAL A 30 6.45 0.48 -31.25
C VAL A 30 5.68 1.55 -30.47
N SER A 31 6.13 2.80 -30.51
CA SER A 31 5.46 3.93 -29.87
C SER A 31 4.04 4.14 -30.42
N ARG A 32 3.88 4.08 -31.75
CA ARG A 32 2.58 4.24 -32.42
C ARG A 32 1.65 3.06 -32.16
N SER A 33 2.16 1.83 -32.11
CA SER A 33 1.32 0.64 -31.89
C SER A 33 0.81 0.52 -30.45
N ILE A 34 1.64 0.86 -29.47
CA ILE A 34 1.33 0.66 -28.04
C ILE A 34 0.86 1.96 -27.36
N GLY A 35 1.09 3.13 -27.99
CA GLY A 35 0.70 4.43 -27.45
C GLY A 35 1.61 4.94 -26.32
N ILE A 36 2.83 4.40 -26.19
CA ILE A 36 3.83 4.84 -25.20
C ILE A 36 4.78 5.83 -25.88
N PRO A 37 5.07 7.02 -25.30
CA PRO A 37 5.95 8.00 -25.92
C PRO A 37 7.35 7.44 -26.23
N LYS A 38 7.90 7.82 -27.39
CA LYS A 38 9.24 7.41 -27.84
C LYS A 38 10.32 7.72 -26.80
N SER A 39 10.26 8.87 -26.13
CA SER A 39 11.20 9.25 -25.07
C SER A 39 11.19 8.25 -23.90
N THR A 40 10.01 7.80 -23.48
CA THR A 40 9.87 6.76 -22.44
C THR A 40 10.47 5.43 -22.87
N LEU A 41 10.24 5.01 -24.13
CA LEU A 41 10.87 3.79 -24.66
C LEU A 41 12.38 3.92 -24.75
N HIS A 42 12.89 5.09 -25.13
CA HIS A 42 14.30 5.39 -25.17
C HIS A 42 14.94 5.30 -23.77
N ASP A 43 14.33 5.94 -22.76
CA ASP A 43 14.79 5.93 -21.37
C ASP A 43 14.92 4.49 -20.80
N HIS A 44 13.99 3.61 -21.15
CA HIS A 44 13.98 2.21 -20.69
C HIS A 44 14.81 1.24 -21.54
N SER A 45 15.14 1.59 -22.79
CA SER A 45 15.87 0.70 -23.71
C SER A 45 17.36 0.99 -23.80
N ARG A 46 17.78 2.25 -23.62
CA ARG A 46 19.17 2.69 -23.79
C ARG A 46 19.79 3.39 -22.57
N GLY A 47 19.05 3.64 -21.49
CA GLY A 47 19.48 4.57 -20.43
C GLY A 47 19.04 4.23 -19.00
N LYS A 48 19.13 5.27 -18.15
CA LYS A 48 18.98 5.40 -16.68
C LYS A 48 17.99 4.48 -15.93
N LEU A 49 17.04 3.84 -16.61
CA LEU A 49 15.97 3.03 -16.02
C LEU A 49 15.98 1.58 -16.51
N GLU A 50 17.11 1.12 -17.05
CA GLU A 50 17.26 -0.27 -17.48
C GLU A 50 16.96 -1.24 -16.32
N GLY A 51 16.12 -2.24 -16.58
CA GLY A 51 15.69 -3.23 -15.57
C GLY A 51 14.64 -2.73 -14.58
N VAL A 52 14.46 -1.40 -14.40
CA VAL A 52 13.55 -0.84 -13.40
C VAL A 52 12.22 -0.45 -14.05
N ILE A 53 11.40 -1.46 -14.35
CA ILE A 53 10.03 -1.23 -14.82
C ILE A 53 9.09 -1.28 -13.61
N LYS A 54 8.99 -0.16 -12.90
CA LYS A 54 8.11 0.00 -11.73
C LYS A 54 6.77 0.63 -12.11
N LYS A 55 5.74 0.39 -11.29
CA LYS A 55 4.47 1.13 -11.41
C LYS A 55 4.75 2.63 -11.27
N PRO A 56 4.19 3.47 -12.14
CA PRO A 56 4.35 4.92 -12.03
C PRO A 56 3.79 5.41 -10.69
N GLY A 57 4.59 6.18 -9.97
CA GLY A 57 4.24 6.74 -8.67
C GLY A 57 5.35 6.62 -7.65
N ILE A 58 5.13 7.23 -6.49
CA ILE A 58 6.05 7.17 -5.35
C ILE A 58 6.00 5.74 -4.78
N ASP A 59 7.19 5.21 -4.45
CA ASP A 59 7.31 3.89 -3.83
C ASP A 59 6.40 3.78 -2.58
N PRO A 60 5.73 2.63 -2.39
CA PRO A 60 4.84 2.45 -1.25
C PRO A 60 5.59 2.63 0.07
N SER A 61 4.96 3.27 1.05
CA SER A 61 5.59 3.52 2.35
C SER A 61 5.91 2.25 3.15
N LEU A 62 5.36 1.10 2.77
CA LEU A 62 5.62 -0.25 3.29
C LEU A 62 5.99 -1.16 2.12
N ASN A 63 7.01 -2.00 2.28
CA ASN A 63 7.37 -3.05 1.31
C ASN A 63 6.27 -4.12 1.26
N GLU A 64 6.22 -4.94 0.20
CA GLU A 64 5.11 -5.90 0.07
C GLU A 64 5.11 -6.95 1.19
N ALA A 65 6.27 -7.43 1.62
CA ALA A 65 6.40 -8.32 2.79
C ALA A 65 5.87 -7.67 4.08
N GLU A 66 6.24 -6.42 4.35
CA GLU A 66 5.78 -5.66 5.51
C GLU A 66 4.26 -5.42 5.47
N LYS A 67 3.72 -5.09 4.30
CA LYS A 67 2.27 -4.96 4.10
C LYS A 67 1.56 -6.26 4.40
N GLN A 68 2.10 -7.37 3.91
CA GLN A 68 1.49 -8.69 4.09
C GLN A 68 1.54 -9.13 5.55
N GLY A 69 2.65 -8.90 6.25
CA GLY A 69 2.75 -9.14 7.69
C GLY A 69 1.71 -8.36 8.49
N LEU A 70 1.55 -7.07 8.19
CA LEU A 70 0.53 -6.22 8.83
C LEU A 70 -0.91 -6.71 8.54
N ILE A 71 -1.19 -7.14 7.30
CA ILE A 71 -2.50 -7.68 6.91
C ILE A 71 -2.78 -8.99 7.62
N ASN A 72 -1.80 -9.89 7.70
CA ASN A 72 -1.95 -11.18 8.36
C ASN A 72 -2.22 -10.98 9.86
N TYR A 73 -1.51 -10.06 10.50
CA TYR A 73 -1.74 -9.71 11.89
C TYR A 73 -3.15 -9.11 12.11
N MET A 74 -3.61 -8.23 11.21
CA MET A 74 -4.99 -7.72 11.27
C MET A 74 -6.04 -8.82 11.16
N LYS A 75 -5.84 -9.79 10.27
CA LYS A 75 -6.74 -10.94 10.12
C LYS A 75 -6.73 -11.82 11.37
N TYR A 76 -5.56 -12.08 11.93
CA TYR A 76 -5.39 -12.83 13.16
C TYR A 76 -6.14 -12.16 14.33
N MET A 77 -5.93 -10.86 14.53
CA MET A 77 -6.61 -10.15 15.62
C MET A 77 -8.14 -10.11 15.40
N ALA A 78 -8.58 -9.95 14.15
CA ALA A 78 -10.00 -10.01 13.80
C ALA A 78 -10.63 -11.38 14.05
N SER A 79 -9.91 -12.49 13.81
CA SER A 79 -10.42 -13.84 14.10
C SER A 79 -10.55 -14.12 15.60
N HIS A 80 -9.79 -13.42 16.43
CA HIS A 80 -9.85 -13.49 17.89
C HIS A 80 -10.83 -12.45 18.50
N GLY A 81 -11.69 -11.84 17.69
CA GLY A 81 -12.68 -10.87 18.18
C GLY A 81 -12.12 -9.48 18.52
N LEU A 82 -10.85 -9.21 18.23
CA LEU A 82 -10.16 -7.95 18.55
C LEU A 82 -9.77 -7.18 17.28
N PRO A 83 -10.71 -6.53 16.58
CA PRO A 83 -10.40 -5.79 15.36
C PRO A 83 -9.44 -4.62 15.63
N ILE A 84 -8.44 -4.46 14.76
CA ILE A 84 -7.42 -3.41 14.91
C ILE A 84 -8.00 -2.03 14.55
N THR A 85 -7.86 -1.07 15.47
CA THR A 85 -8.25 0.34 15.23
C THR A 85 -7.28 1.07 14.29
N LEU A 86 -7.72 2.17 13.70
CA LEU A 86 -6.86 3.00 12.84
C LEU A 86 -5.63 3.55 13.58
N SER A 87 -5.74 3.82 14.88
CA SER A 87 -4.63 4.29 15.70
C SER A 87 -3.58 3.20 15.90
N LEU A 88 -4.01 1.98 16.25
CA LEU A 88 -3.11 0.83 16.37
C LEU A 88 -2.44 0.49 15.03
N MET A 89 -3.17 0.55 13.92
CA MET A 89 -2.60 0.36 12.59
C MET A 89 -1.45 1.34 12.30
N LYS A 90 -1.57 2.61 12.69
CA LYS A 90 -0.49 3.60 12.54
C LYS A 90 0.71 3.26 13.40
N ILE A 91 0.48 2.81 14.63
CA ILE A 91 1.53 2.39 15.55
C ILE A 91 2.28 1.19 15.00
N PHE A 92 1.58 0.16 14.52
CA PHE A 92 2.20 -1.02 13.92
C PHE A 92 2.98 -0.68 12.64
N ALA A 93 2.40 0.12 11.75
CA ALA A 93 3.11 0.58 10.56
C ALA A 93 4.40 1.35 10.93
N ARG A 94 4.36 2.21 11.94
CA ARG A 94 5.55 2.91 12.45
C ARG A 94 6.57 1.92 13.03
N ALA A 95 6.13 0.96 13.83
CA ALA A 95 6.99 -0.03 14.47
C ALA A 95 7.71 -0.91 13.45
N ILE A 96 6.99 -1.39 12.43
CA ILE A 96 7.55 -2.18 11.33
C ILE A 96 8.66 -1.40 10.62
N VAL A 97 8.40 -0.14 10.28
CA VAL A 97 9.38 0.67 9.57
C VAL A 97 10.58 1.03 10.45
N LYS A 98 10.35 1.37 11.72
CA LYS A 98 11.43 1.61 12.68
C LYS A 98 12.33 0.38 12.81
N ARG A 99 11.74 -0.82 12.89
CA ARG A 99 12.47 -2.09 12.96
C ARG A 99 13.25 -2.41 11.69
N SER A 100 12.71 -2.06 10.52
CA SER A 100 13.38 -2.31 9.24
C SER A 100 14.61 -1.43 9.00
N GLY A 101 14.78 -0.33 9.73
CA GLY A 101 15.90 0.60 9.57
C GLY A 101 15.97 1.32 8.22
N ARG A 102 14.98 1.10 7.33
CA ARG A 102 15.06 1.58 5.95
C ARG A 102 14.66 3.05 5.83
N PRO A 103 15.19 3.76 4.82
CA PRO A 103 14.71 5.10 4.50
C PRO A 103 13.22 5.05 4.15
N THR A 104 12.43 5.88 4.83
CA THR A 104 10.99 5.94 4.67
C THR A 104 10.50 7.38 4.62
N ARG A 105 9.33 7.57 4.01
CA ARG A 105 8.59 8.84 4.08
C ARG A 105 7.56 8.87 5.20
N ILE A 106 7.42 7.78 5.95
CA ILE A 106 6.57 7.75 7.14
C ILE A 106 7.24 8.62 8.21
N ASN A 107 6.48 9.54 8.78
CA ASN A 107 6.96 10.30 9.93
C ASN A 107 7.17 9.32 11.10
N LEU A 108 8.40 9.18 11.59
CA LEU A 108 8.73 8.25 12.68
C LEU A 108 8.28 8.78 14.05
N VAL A 109 7.98 10.07 14.19
CA VAL A 109 7.43 10.67 15.42
C VAL A 109 5.93 10.40 15.50
N HIS A 110 5.16 10.90 14.53
CA HIS A 110 3.69 10.87 14.54
C HIS A 110 3.08 9.68 13.81
N GLY A 111 3.88 8.88 13.11
CA GLY A 111 3.43 7.76 12.30
C GLY A 111 2.76 8.17 10.97
N PRO A 112 2.09 7.21 10.30
CA PRO A 112 1.40 7.48 9.04
C PRO A 112 0.18 8.38 9.20
N SER A 113 -0.10 9.20 8.18
CA SER A 113 -1.26 10.09 8.17
C SER A 113 -2.60 9.33 8.03
N LYS A 114 -3.72 9.99 8.37
CA LYS A 114 -5.08 9.46 8.13
C LYS A 114 -5.30 9.14 6.64
N LYS A 115 -4.79 9.99 5.73
CA LYS A 115 -4.85 9.78 4.28
C LYS A 115 -4.10 8.51 3.85
N TRP A 116 -2.95 8.23 4.47
CA TRP A 116 -2.22 6.99 4.23
C TRP A 116 -3.08 5.78 4.59
N CYS A 117 -3.73 5.82 5.74
CA CYS A 117 -4.62 4.75 6.20
C CYS A 117 -5.76 4.50 5.19
N CYS A 118 -6.46 5.54 4.74
CA CYS A 118 -7.53 5.40 3.74
C CYS A 118 -7.02 4.78 2.43
N LYS A 119 -5.86 5.21 1.94
CA LYS A 119 -5.25 4.64 0.73
C LYS A 119 -4.79 3.19 0.92
N PHE A 120 -4.38 2.82 2.12
CA PHE A 120 -4.01 1.43 2.44
C PHE A 120 -5.22 0.49 2.27
N PHE A 121 -6.36 0.84 2.86
CA PHE A 121 -7.61 0.08 2.69
C PHE A 121 -8.10 0.09 1.23
N ALA A 122 -8.05 1.23 0.54
CA ALA A 122 -8.47 1.31 -0.86
C ALA A 122 -7.65 0.39 -1.80
N ARG A 123 -6.39 0.09 -1.45
CA ARG A 123 -5.52 -0.82 -2.21
C ARG A 123 -5.73 -2.30 -1.88
N LYS A 124 -6.43 -2.62 -0.79
CA LYS A 124 -6.59 -3.98 -0.26
C LYS A 124 -8.08 -4.22 0.06
N PRO A 125 -8.90 -4.56 -0.95
CA PRO A 125 -10.35 -4.68 -0.79
C PRO A 125 -10.78 -5.79 0.18
N GLN A 126 -9.88 -6.72 0.50
CA GLN A 126 -10.06 -7.75 1.52
C GLN A 126 -10.22 -7.21 2.95
N LEU A 127 -9.85 -5.95 3.20
CA LEU A 127 -9.99 -5.30 4.49
C LEU A 127 -11.10 -4.25 4.42
N LYS A 128 -12.15 -4.42 5.23
CA LYS A 128 -13.23 -3.44 5.36
C LYS A 128 -13.19 -2.79 6.75
N LYS A 129 -13.43 -1.49 6.79
CA LYS A 129 -13.64 -0.78 8.06
C LYS A 129 -15.05 -1.12 8.54
N ARG A 130 -15.17 -1.66 9.74
CA ARG A 130 -16.44 -1.75 10.45
C ARG A 130 -16.53 -0.62 11.46
N ARG A 131 -17.74 -0.10 11.65
CA ARG A 131 -18.04 0.68 12.85
C ARG A 131 -18.27 -0.36 13.95
N PRO A 132 -17.62 -0.23 15.13
CA PRO A 132 -17.99 -1.06 16.25
C PRO A 132 -19.46 -0.78 16.57
N ASP A 133 -20.23 -1.83 16.81
CA ASP A 133 -21.57 -1.66 17.36
C ASP A 133 -21.44 -1.01 18.74
N ARG A 134 -22.42 -0.18 19.09
CA ARG A 134 -22.49 0.36 20.44
C ARG A 134 -22.60 -0.84 21.38
N ALA A 135 -21.74 -0.89 22.39
CA ALA A 135 -21.91 -1.86 23.46
C ALA A 135 -23.33 -1.67 24.01
N ASP A 136 -24.11 -2.74 24.02
CA ASP A 136 -25.44 -2.71 24.63
C ASP A 136 -25.29 -2.30 26.09
N SER A 137 -26.05 -1.30 26.52
CA SER A 137 -26.02 -0.76 27.88
C SER A 137 -26.20 -1.88 28.90
N GLY A 138 -27.04 -2.89 28.59
CA GLY A 138 -27.26 -4.05 29.44
C GLY A 138 -26.03 -4.94 29.66
N ARG A 139 -25.04 -4.91 28.76
CA ARG A 139 -23.75 -5.63 28.91
C ARG A 139 -22.70 -4.83 29.67
N MET A 140 -22.91 -3.53 29.84
CA MET A 140 -22.02 -2.61 30.56
C MET A 140 -22.46 -2.41 32.01
N ILE A 141 -23.69 -2.80 32.35
CA ILE A 141 -24.20 -2.88 33.73
C ILE A 141 -23.72 -4.23 34.30
N LEU A 142 -22.44 -4.32 34.66
CA LEU A 142 -21.97 -5.32 35.61
C LEU A 142 -22.08 -4.67 36.98
N SER A 143 -22.99 -5.14 37.84
CA SER A 143 -22.95 -4.80 39.25
C SER A 143 -21.71 -5.42 39.87
N ALA A 144 -21.12 -4.79 40.90
CA ALA A 144 -19.96 -5.34 41.60
C ALA A 144 -20.25 -6.75 42.15
N GLU A 145 -21.51 -7.00 42.53
CA GLU A 145 -22.03 -8.29 42.98
C GLU A 145 -21.92 -9.38 41.89
N ALA A 146 -22.30 -9.06 40.64
CA ALA A 146 -22.23 -10.03 39.53
C ALA A 146 -20.79 -10.41 39.14
N VAL A 147 -19.81 -9.55 39.44
CA VAL A 147 -18.39 -9.85 39.21
C VAL A 147 -17.83 -10.73 40.33
N ALA A 148 -18.30 -10.58 41.56
CA ALA A 148 -17.87 -11.39 42.70
C ALA A 148 -18.33 -12.85 42.60
N ASP A 149 -19.49 -13.12 41.99
CA ASP A 149 -19.99 -14.49 41.76
C ASP A 149 -19.30 -15.22 40.59
N TYR A 150 -18.61 -14.50 39.70
CA TYR A 150 -18.02 -15.07 38.48
C TYR A 150 -16.56 -15.55 38.66
N PHE A 151 -15.88 -15.09 39.71
CA PHE A 151 -14.49 -15.45 40.04
C PHE A 151 -14.43 -16.28 41.32
#